data_AF-A0A2X4U5Q3-F1
#
_entry.id   AF-A0A2X4U5Q3-F1
#
_cell.length_a   1.000
_cell.length_b   1.000
_cell.length_c   1.000
_cell.angle_alpha   90.00
_cell.angle_beta   90.00
_cell.angle_gamma   90.00
#
_symmetry.space_group_name_H-M   'P 1'
#
loop_
_entity.id
_entity.type
_entity.pdbx_description
1 polymer ?
#
loop_
_entity_poly.entity_id
_entity_poly.type
_entity_poly.pdbx_seq_one_letter_code
_entity_poly.pdbx_strand_id
1 'polypeptide(L)'
;MRTYGILRFHWAQQEKPLWQQLQNGHYRLAPMQVLRRGGRSWVQWCALDALILKWAALLAEPLLPKPARCMHLRGHGGSVVSAAEVRAALAGGEYAFVYRTDIRGYYRHIRKQQVISQLKWHVADPVLFDVIQQYVHYSVEDGGEFYTPQKRHLPGLRTKPVDWRQLVAPRR
;
A
#
# COMPACT_ATOMS: atom_id res chain seq x y z
N MET A 1 -8.19 -21.38 -2.70
CA MET A 1 -8.74 -20.67 -3.88
C MET A 1 -10.19 -20.30 -3.60
N ARG A 2 -10.46 -19.39 -2.66
CA ARG A 2 -11.81 -18.91 -2.28
C ARG A 2 -11.64 -17.62 -1.47
N THR A 3 -11.83 -16.44 -2.04
CA THR A 3 -12.12 -15.21 -1.24
C THR A 3 -12.56 -14.02 -2.11
N TYR A 4 -12.04 -13.85 -3.33
CA TYR A 4 -12.36 -12.65 -4.12
C TYR A 4 -13.77 -12.62 -4.76
N GLY A 5 -14.34 -13.77 -5.10
CA GLY A 5 -15.68 -13.85 -5.72
C GLY A 5 -16.84 -13.66 -4.74
N ILE A 6 -16.65 -14.04 -3.47
CA ILE A 6 -17.70 -14.05 -2.44
C ILE A 6 -18.03 -12.62 -2.00
N LEU A 7 -17.02 -11.75 -1.80
CA LEU A 7 -17.25 -10.40 -1.31
C LEU A 7 -18.14 -9.57 -2.26
N ARG A 8 -17.94 -9.72 -3.57
CA ARG A 8 -18.75 -9.04 -4.59
C ARG A 8 -20.20 -9.50 -4.57
N PHE A 9 -20.39 -10.81 -4.49
CA PHE A 9 -21.70 -11.42 -4.49
C PHE A 9 -22.51 -11.01 -3.26
N HIS A 10 -21.86 -10.90 -2.09
CA HIS A 10 -22.52 -10.48 -0.84
C HIS A 10 -22.40 -8.98 -0.53
N TRP A 11 -21.87 -8.15 -1.44
CA TRP A 11 -21.56 -6.75 -1.16
C TRP A 11 -22.78 -5.96 -0.65
N ALA A 12 -23.93 -6.14 -1.30
CA ALA A 12 -25.18 -5.45 -0.93
C ALA A 12 -25.61 -5.70 0.53
N GLN A 13 -25.25 -6.85 1.11
CA GLN A 13 -25.56 -7.20 2.50
C GLN A 13 -24.45 -6.76 3.47
N GLN A 14 -23.20 -6.69 2.99
CA GLN A 14 -22.01 -6.45 3.83
C GLN A 14 -21.62 -4.97 3.91
N GLU A 15 -22.00 -4.13 2.94
CA GLU A 15 -21.58 -2.72 2.86
C GLU A 15 -22.02 -1.90 4.08
N LYS A 16 -23.31 -1.96 4.45
CA LYS A 16 -23.83 -1.14 5.56
C LYS A 16 -23.22 -1.51 6.92
N PRO A 17 -23.17 -2.80 7.32
CA PRO A 17 -22.51 -3.18 8.57
C PRO A 17 -21.03 -2.81 8.59
N LEU A 18 -20.32 -3.02 7.47
CA LEU A 18 -18.91 -2.68 7.32
C LEU A 18 -18.68 -1.18 7.51
N TRP A 19 -19.49 -0.35 6.84
CA TRP A 19 -19.39 1.09 6.94
C TRP A 19 -19.66 1.59 8.36
N GLN A 20 -20.67 1.04 9.04
CA GLN A 20 -20.94 1.36 10.44
C GLN A 20 -19.78 0.96 11.36
N GLN A 21 -19.17 -0.21 11.15
CA GLN A 21 -17.99 -0.64 11.91
C GLN A 21 -16.80 0.30 11.71
N LEU A 22 -16.57 0.75 10.48
CA LEU A 22 -15.52 1.72 10.16
C LEU A 22 -15.78 3.07 10.84
N GLN A 23 -16.96 3.64 10.64
CA GLN A 23 -17.32 4.95 11.20
C GLN A 23 -17.24 4.98 12.73
N ASN A 24 -17.59 3.87 13.39
CA ASN A 24 -17.50 3.74 14.84
C ASN A 24 -16.07 3.43 15.34
N GLY A 25 -15.08 3.29 14.44
CA GLY A 25 -13.70 2.95 14.81
C GLY A 25 -13.54 1.52 15.34
N HIS A 26 -14.51 0.64 15.07
CA HIS A 26 -14.54 -0.74 15.55
C HIS A 26 -13.92 -1.73 14.55
N TYR A 27 -13.67 -1.30 13.32
CA TYR A 27 -13.08 -2.15 12.30
C TYR A 27 -11.62 -2.49 12.64
N ARG A 28 -11.29 -3.79 12.64
CA ARG A 28 -9.92 -4.27 12.85
C ARG A 28 -9.47 -5.15 11.68
N LEU A 29 -8.31 -4.81 11.11
CA LEU A 29 -7.68 -5.59 10.05
C LEU A 29 -7.33 -6.98 10.56
N ALA A 30 -7.69 -8.01 9.79
CA ALA A 30 -7.32 -9.37 10.13
C ALA A 30 -5.83 -9.60 9.83
N PRO A 31 -5.15 -10.50 10.56
CA PRO A 31 -3.79 -10.90 10.23
C PRO A 31 -3.69 -11.38 8.77
N MET A 32 -2.59 -11.02 8.09
CA MET A 32 -2.34 -11.51 6.74
C MET A 32 -2.12 -13.02 6.76
N GLN A 33 -2.65 -13.73 5.77
CA GLN A 33 -2.52 -15.19 5.70
C GLN A 33 -1.30 -15.60 4.88
N VAL A 34 -0.54 -16.58 5.37
CA VAL A 34 0.53 -17.23 4.59
C VAL A 34 -0.08 -18.22 3.60
N LEU A 35 0.08 -17.95 2.31
CA LEU A 35 -0.26 -18.86 1.22
C LEU A 35 0.99 -19.58 0.74
N ARG A 36 0.87 -20.89 0.52
CA ARG A 36 1.94 -21.76 0.03
C ARG A 36 1.52 -22.47 -1.24
N ARG A 37 2.37 -22.45 -2.27
CA ARG A 37 2.17 -23.20 -3.51
C ARG A 37 3.51 -23.49 -4.18
N GLY A 38 3.78 -24.77 -4.49
CA GLY A 38 4.95 -25.18 -5.28
C GLY A 38 6.29 -24.71 -4.69
N GLY A 39 6.49 -24.89 -3.39
CA GLY A 39 7.71 -24.46 -2.69
C GLY A 39 7.86 -22.95 -2.48
N ARG A 40 6.90 -22.14 -2.95
CA ARG A 40 6.86 -20.69 -2.71
C ARG A 40 5.83 -20.35 -1.65
N SER A 41 6.17 -19.39 -0.79
CA SER A 41 5.24 -18.78 0.16
C SER A 41 5.12 -17.28 -0.08
N TRP A 42 3.94 -16.73 0.15
CA TRP A 42 3.69 -15.29 0.20
C TRP A 42 2.58 -15.01 1.20
N VAL A 43 2.47 -13.76 1.62
CA VAL A 43 1.42 -13.33 2.55
C VAL A 43 0.41 -12.43 1.82
N GLN A 44 -0.85 -12.51 2.21
CA GLN A 44 -1.94 -11.82 1.54
C GLN A 44 -3.03 -11.38 2.51
N TRP A 45 -3.58 -10.19 2.29
CA TRP A 45 -4.77 -9.71 2.99
C TRP A 45 -6.02 -10.49 2.54
N CYS A 46 -6.98 -10.62 3.45
CA CYS A 46 -8.31 -11.08 3.04
C CYS A 46 -8.95 -10.07 2.07
N ALA A 47 -9.97 -10.50 1.32
CA ALA A 47 -10.59 -9.65 0.31
C ALA A 47 -11.22 -8.37 0.89
N LEU A 48 -11.78 -8.45 2.12
CA LEU A 48 -12.40 -7.33 2.82
C LEU A 48 -11.35 -6.30 3.24
N ASP A 49 -10.29 -6.73 3.91
CA ASP A 49 -9.18 -5.84 4.32
C ASP A 49 -8.49 -5.21 3.12
N ALA A 50 -8.29 -5.97 2.03
CA ALA A 50 -7.71 -5.42 0.80
C ALA A 50 -8.59 -4.29 0.22
N LEU A 51 -9.91 -4.39 0.33
CA LEU A 51 -10.84 -3.34 -0.08
C LEU A 51 -10.73 -2.11 0.82
N ILE A 52 -10.71 -2.30 2.15
CA ILE A 52 -10.57 -1.21 3.11
C ILE A 52 -9.23 -0.49 2.96
N LEU A 53 -8.14 -1.22 2.79
CA LEU A 53 -6.82 -0.65 2.52
C LEU A 53 -6.78 0.12 1.20
N LYS A 54 -7.51 -0.36 0.18
CA LYS A 54 -7.63 0.37 -1.09
C LYS A 54 -8.40 1.68 -0.92
N TRP A 55 -9.52 1.66 -0.20
CA TRP A 55 -10.28 2.85 0.17
C TRP A 55 -9.41 3.86 0.94
N ALA A 56 -8.71 3.40 1.98
CA ALA A 56 -7.82 4.24 2.78
C ALA A 56 -6.69 4.85 1.93
N ALA A 57 -6.08 4.07 1.05
CA ALA A 57 -5.04 4.56 0.16
C ALA A 57 -5.55 5.65 -0.80
N LEU A 58 -6.77 5.50 -1.34
CA LEU A 58 -7.38 6.49 -2.23
C LEU A 58 -7.71 7.80 -1.51
N LEU A 59 -8.20 7.73 -0.26
CA LEU A 59 -8.49 8.92 0.54
C LEU A 59 -7.23 9.62 1.07
N ALA A 60 -6.20 8.85 1.41
CA ALA A 60 -4.95 9.41 1.90
C ALA A 60 -4.11 10.03 0.78
N GLU A 61 -4.17 9.50 -0.45
CA GLU A 61 -3.36 9.96 -1.58
C GLU A 61 -3.35 11.49 -1.80
N PRO A 62 -4.49 12.21 -1.81
CA PRO A 62 -4.50 13.66 -1.99
C PRO A 62 -4.00 14.43 -0.75
N LEU A 63 -3.98 13.83 0.43
CA LEU A 63 -3.59 14.49 1.69
C LEU A 63 -2.07 14.50 1.89
N LEU A 64 -1.36 13.54 1.30
CA LEU A 64 0.07 13.37 1.51
C LEU A 64 0.87 14.31 0.60
N PRO A 65 1.99 14.87 1.11
CA PRO A 65 2.87 15.71 0.30
C PRO A 65 3.47 14.87 -0.83
N LYS A 66 3.44 15.41 -2.05
CA LYS A 66 4.01 14.79 -3.25
C LYS A 66 5.24 15.59 -3.67
N PRO A 67 6.46 15.13 -3.36
CA PRO A 67 7.66 15.83 -3.79
C PRO A 67 7.71 15.90 -5.32
N ALA A 68 7.96 17.09 -5.87
CA ALA A 68 7.98 17.31 -7.33
C ALA A 68 8.98 16.37 -8.05
N ARG A 69 10.10 16.05 -7.41
CA ARG A 69 11.16 15.17 -7.95
C ARG A 69 10.92 13.66 -7.72
N CYS A 70 9.78 13.26 -7.15
CA CYS A 70 9.48 11.85 -6.95
C CYS A 70 8.98 11.20 -8.26
N MET A 71 9.91 10.74 -9.09
CA MET A 71 9.61 10.22 -10.43
C MET A 71 8.80 8.90 -10.43
N HIS A 72 8.65 8.24 -9.27
CA HIS A 72 7.77 7.07 -9.12
C HIS A 72 6.28 7.43 -9.14
N LEU A 73 5.92 8.69 -8.92
CA LEU A 73 4.52 9.13 -8.92
C LEU A 73 3.98 9.20 -10.35
N ARG A 74 2.72 8.83 -10.52
CA ARG A 74 2.03 8.94 -11.80
C ARG A 74 2.04 10.42 -12.24
N GLY A 75 2.41 10.65 -13.50
CA GLY A 75 2.48 12.00 -14.08
C GLY A 75 3.86 12.66 -14.00
N HIS A 76 4.83 12.09 -13.29
CA HIS A 76 6.19 12.64 -13.15
C HIS A 76 7.18 12.08 -14.19
N GLY A 77 6.69 11.53 -15.31
CA GLY A 77 7.55 11.05 -16.41
C GLY A 77 8.30 9.72 -16.17
N GLY A 78 8.42 9.26 -14.92
CA GLY A 78 9.03 7.97 -14.62
C GLY A 78 10.55 7.93 -14.79
N SER A 79 11.11 6.71 -14.81
CA SER A 79 12.55 6.50 -14.91
C SER A 79 13.15 6.99 -16.23
N VAL A 80 12.37 6.98 -17.32
CA VAL A 80 12.83 7.39 -18.65
C VAL A 80 13.13 8.89 -18.68
N VAL A 81 12.17 9.72 -18.22
CA VAL A 81 12.34 11.17 -18.17
C VAL A 81 13.47 11.53 -17.19
N SER A 82 13.52 10.89 -16.03
CA SER A 82 14.59 11.12 -15.05
C SER A 82 15.99 10.86 -15.62
N ALA A 83 16.17 9.76 -16.37
CA ALA A 83 17.45 9.45 -16.99
C ALA A 83 17.81 10.45 -18.10
N ALA A 84 16.83 10.92 -18.87
CA ALA A 84 17.03 11.92 -19.91
C ALA A 84 17.44 13.27 -19.32
N GLU A 85 16.81 13.72 -18.23
CA GLU A 85 17.14 14.96 -17.52
C GLU A 85 18.57 14.92 -16.97
N VAL A 86 18.96 13.84 -16.30
CA VAL A 86 20.34 13.67 -15.79
C VAL A 86 21.34 13.68 -16.93
N ARG A 87 21.04 12.99 -18.05
CA ARG A 87 21.91 12.98 -19.23
C ARG A 87 22.07 14.38 -19.83
N ALA A 88 20.99 15.15 -19.94
CA ALA A 88 21.03 16.51 -20.47
C ALA A 88 21.85 17.44 -19.57
N ALA A 89 21.67 17.35 -18.25
CA ALA A 89 22.40 18.18 -17.30
C ALA A 89 23.91 17.90 -17.27
N LEU A 90 24.31 16.63 -17.50
CA LEU A 90 25.73 16.27 -17.69
C LEU A 90 26.28 16.77 -19.02
N ALA A 91 25.54 16.58 -20.12
CA ALA A 91 25.98 16.98 -21.45
C ALA A 91 26.05 18.51 -21.61
N GLY A 92 25.18 19.25 -20.92
CA GLY A 92 25.16 20.71 -20.89
C GLY A 92 26.17 21.34 -19.92
N GLY A 93 26.91 20.53 -19.15
CA GLY A 93 27.90 21.01 -18.18
C GLY A 93 27.32 21.63 -16.91
N GLU A 94 26.01 21.51 -16.67
CA GLU A 94 25.35 22.00 -15.44
C GLU A 94 25.89 21.26 -14.21
N TYR A 95 26.15 19.96 -14.35
CA TYR A 95 26.82 19.16 -13.34
C TYR A 95 27.97 18.37 -13.95
N ALA A 96 29.08 18.28 -13.22
CA ALA A 96 30.25 17.49 -13.63
C ALA A 96 30.21 16.04 -13.13
N PHE A 97 29.42 15.74 -12.10
CA PHE A 97 29.42 14.45 -11.42
C PHE A 97 28.01 13.99 -11.05
N VAL A 98 27.81 12.67 -10.98
CA VAL A 98 26.59 12.03 -10.47
C VAL A 98 26.91 11.27 -9.19
N TYR A 99 26.17 11.56 -8.13
CA TYR A 99 26.21 10.78 -6.91
C TYR A 99 25.00 9.84 -6.82
N ARG A 100 25.26 8.53 -6.85
CA ARG A 100 24.21 7.51 -6.78
C ARG A 100 24.12 6.92 -5.38
N THR A 101 22.97 7.09 -4.74
CA THR A 101 22.67 6.47 -3.44
C THR A 101 21.59 5.40 -3.58
N ASP A 102 21.79 4.26 -2.94
CA ASP A 102 20.76 3.22 -2.77
C ASP A 102 20.57 2.91 -1.28
N ILE A 103 19.31 2.77 -0.85
CA ILE A 103 18.98 2.50 0.54
C ILE A 103 18.80 0.99 0.72
N ARG A 104 19.85 0.33 1.22
CA ARG A 104 19.82 -1.10 1.49
C ARG A 104 18.67 -1.47 2.42
N GLY A 105 17.80 -2.35 1.93
CA GLY A 105 16.65 -2.82 2.70
C GLY A 105 15.69 -1.70 3.08
N TYR A 106 15.47 -0.72 2.19
CA TYR A 106 14.57 0.42 2.37
C TYR A 106 13.34 0.09 3.23
N TYR A 107 12.47 -0.82 2.77
CA TYR A 107 11.25 -1.22 3.49
C TYR A 107 11.49 -1.93 4.83
N ARG A 108 12.63 -2.62 4.99
CA ARG A 108 13.00 -3.32 6.23
C ARG A 108 13.32 -2.35 7.35
N HIS A 109 13.95 -1.23 7.03
CA HIS A 109 14.45 -0.26 8.00
C HIS A 109 13.51 0.93 8.24
N ILE A 110 12.33 0.96 7.61
CA ILE A 110 11.30 1.98 7.88
C ILE A 110 10.89 1.90 9.37
N ARG A 111 11.09 3.00 10.09
CA ARG A 111 10.70 3.15 11.50
C ARG A 111 9.19 3.45 11.57
N LYS A 112 8.41 2.51 12.10
CA LYS A 112 6.94 2.64 12.23
C LYS A 112 6.54 3.97 12.90
N GLN A 113 7.18 4.30 14.03
CA GLN A 113 6.90 5.53 14.78
C GLN A 113 7.09 6.81 13.95
N GLN A 114 8.12 6.84 13.10
CA GLN A 114 8.36 7.98 12.22
C GLN A 114 7.27 8.10 11.15
N VAL A 115 6.84 6.98 10.55
CA VAL A 115 5.74 6.96 9.58
C VAL A 115 4.45 7.44 10.23
N ILE A 116 4.10 6.92 11.41
CA ILE A 116 2.88 7.32 12.14
C ILE A 116 2.92 8.81 12.49
N SER A 117 4.07 9.29 12.98
CA SER A 117 4.24 10.71 13.31
C SER A 117 4.05 11.60 12.09
N GLN A 118 4.62 11.22 10.94
CA GLN A 118 4.45 11.97 9.68
C GLN A 118 3.00 11.95 9.19
N LEU A 119 2.33 10.80 9.24
CA LEU A 119 0.93 10.67 8.83
C LEU A 119 -0.01 11.54 9.66
N LYS A 120 0.25 11.66 10.96
CA LYS A 120 -0.59 12.45 11.89
C LYS A 120 -0.66 13.94 11.51
N TRP A 121 0.35 14.48 10.82
CA TRP A 121 0.34 15.86 10.35
C TRP A 121 -0.60 16.10 9.16
N HIS A 122 -0.90 15.05 8.38
CA HIS A 122 -1.62 15.16 7.11
C HIS A 122 -3.00 14.52 7.13
N VAL A 123 -3.22 13.52 7.98
CA VAL A 123 -4.47 12.77 8.07
C VAL A 123 -5.17 13.13 9.38
N ALA A 124 -6.14 14.05 9.30
CA ALA A 124 -6.92 14.50 10.45
C ALA A 124 -8.10 13.56 10.78
N ASP A 125 -8.62 12.84 9.78
CA ASP A 125 -9.74 11.91 9.97
C ASP A 125 -9.30 10.73 10.84
N PRO A 126 -9.92 10.51 12.02
CA PRO A 126 -9.47 9.50 12.97
C PRO A 126 -9.71 8.06 12.48
N VAL A 127 -10.75 7.83 11.65
CA VAL A 127 -11.07 6.50 11.12
C VAL A 127 -10.04 6.11 10.06
N LEU A 128 -9.75 7.01 9.14
CA LEU A 128 -8.72 6.83 8.12
C LEU A 128 -7.34 6.64 8.76
N PHE A 129 -7.00 7.47 9.75
CA PHE A 129 -5.75 7.37 10.48
C PHE A 129 -5.60 6.03 11.20
N ASP A 130 -6.65 5.56 11.89
CA ASP A 130 -6.65 4.27 12.59
C ASP A 130 -6.42 3.11 11.60
N VAL A 131 -7.11 3.07 10.46
CA VAL A 131 -6.91 2.03 9.43
C VAL A 131 -5.46 2.03 8.91
N ILE A 132 -4.88 3.20 8.62
CA ILE A 132 -3.49 3.29 8.15
C ILE A 132 -2.51 2.87 9.27
N GLN A 133 -2.80 3.22 10.52
CA GLN A 133 -2.00 2.80 11.67
C GLN A 133 -2.02 1.28 11.82
N GLN A 134 -3.19 0.64 11.70
CA GLN A 134 -3.30 -0.82 11.70
C GLN A 134 -2.49 -1.45 10.56
N TYR A 135 -2.51 -0.86 9.36
CA TYR A 135 -1.68 -1.32 8.23
C TYR A 135 -0.18 -1.27 8.54
N VAL A 136 0.32 -0.18 9.14
CA VAL A 136 1.73 -0.05 9.54
C VAL A 136 2.11 -1.09 10.60
N HIS A 137 1.13 -1.51 11.41
CA HIS A 137 1.29 -2.45 12.51
C HIS A 137 0.80 -3.88 12.22
N TYR A 138 0.57 -4.22 10.95
CA TYR A 138 0.02 -5.52 10.56
C TYR A 138 0.77 -6.72 11.16
N SER A 139 0.03 -7.80 11.36
CA SER A 139 0.52 -9.12 11.71
C SER A 139 0.29 -10.10 10.57
N VAL A 140 1.00 -11.22 10.63
CA VAL A 140 0.83 -12.38 9.77
C VAL A 140 0.41 -13.55 10.66
N GLU A 141 -0.54 -14.33 10.18
CA GLU A 141 -0.92 -15.61 10.76
C GLU A 141 -0.37 -16.75 9.90
N ASP A 142 0.28 -17.72 10.56
CA ASP A 142 0.78 -18.93 9.94
C ASP A 142 0.48 -20.14 10.83
N GLY A 143 -0.53 -20.93 10.47
CA GLY A 143 -0.89 -22.15 11.20
C GLY A 143 -1.31 -21.89 12.66
N GLY A 144 -1.89 -20.72 12.96
CA GLY A 144 -2.27 -20.31 14.31
C GLY A 144 -1.20 -19.51 15.06
N GLU A 145 0.01 -19.39 14.52
CA GLU A 145 1.03 -18.49 15.06
C GLU A 145 0.87 -17.08 14.49
N PHE A 146 0.78 -16.09 15.37
CA PHE A 146 0.70 -14.67 15.00
C PHE A 146 2.05 -13.98 15.22
N TYR A 147 2.59 -13.38 14.18
CA TYR A 147 3.83 -12.62 14.30
C TYR A 147 3.80 -11.34 13.45
N THR A 148 4.50 -10.32 13.91
CA THR A 148 4.81 -9.15 13.07
C THR A 148 6.11 -9.45 12.32
N PRO A 149 6.13 -9.43 10.97
CA PRO A 149 7.33 -9.74 10.22
C PRO A 149 8.52 -8.83 10.58
N GLN A 150 9.61 -9.42 11.07
CA GLN A 150 10.86 -8.71 11.35
C GLN A 150 11.61 -8.34 10.05
N LYS A 151 11.51 -9.20 9.02
CA LYS A 151 12.04 -8.96 7.67
C LYS A 151 10.92 -8.39 6.80
N ARG A 152 10.76 -7.07 6.82
CA ARG A 152 9.66 -6.39 6.13
C ARG A 152 9.91 -6.35 4.62
N HIS A 153 9.38 -7.31 3.90
CA HIS A 153 8.76 -6.98 2.63
C HIS A 153 7.36 -6.48 2.97
N LEU A 154 7.03 -5.22 2.66
CA LEU A 154 5.64 -4.77 2.65
C LEU A 154 4.93 -5.55 1.54
N PRO A 155 4.19 -6.62 1.86
CA PRO A 155 3.60 -7.48 0.86
C PRO A 155 2.37 -6.73 0.34
N GLY A 156 2.51 -6.14 -0.84
CA GLY A 156 1.48 -5.27 -1.42
C GLY A 156 2.02 -3.98 -2.05
N LEU A 157 3.27 -3.58 -1.80
CA LEU A 157 3.89 -2.46 -2.54
C LEU A 157 4.49 -2.87 -3.90
N ARG A 158 4.46 -4.17 -4.24
CA ARG A 158 4.65 -4.65 -5.61
C ARG A 158 3.31 -4.93 -6.27
N THR A 159 2.42 -3.94 -6.29
CA THR A 159 1.41 -3.91 -7.35
C THR A 159 2.11 -3.45 -8.63
N LYS A 160 2.51 -4.39 -9.48
CA LYS A 160 2.07 -4.25 -10.88
C LYS A 160 0.58 -3.95 -10.78
N PRO A 161 0.05 -2.91 -11.46
CA PRO A 161 -1.34 -2.52 -11.28
C PRO A 161 -2.17 -3.78 -11.49
N VAL A 162 -2.75 -4.30 -10.42
CA VAL A 162 -3.91 -5.16 -10.54
C VAL A 162 -4.88 -4.30 -11.32
N ASP A 163 -5.17 -4.71 -12.55
CA ASP A 163 -6.13 -4.04 -13.40
C ASP A 163 -7.51 -4.19 -12.76
N TRP A 164 -7.78 -3.26 -11.85
CA TRP A 164 -9.01 -3.16 -11.08
C TRP A 164 -10.21 -2.80 -11.98
N ARG A 165 -10.00 -2.51 -13.27
CA ARG A 165 -11.08 -2.31 -14.26
C ARG A 165 -11.88 -3.59 -14.50
N GLN A 166 -11.30 -4.77 -14.30
CA GLN A 166 -12.05 -6.03 -14.44
C GLN A 166 -13.00 -6.32 -13.28
N LEU A 167 -12.93 -5.52 -12.22
CA LEU A 167 -13.66 -5.75 -11.00
C LEU A 167 -14.89 -4.81 -10.88
N VAL A 168 -14.91 -3.61 -11.44
CA VAL A 168 -16.08 -2.70 -11.27
C VAL A 168 -16.75 -2.30 -12.59
N ALA A 169 -16.45 -2.98 -13.70
CA ALA A 169 -17.22 -2.80 -14.92
C ALA A 169 -18.55 -3.59 -14.83
N PRO A 170 -19.72 -2.94 -14.94
CA PRO A 170 -20.94 -3.67 -15.29
C PRO A 170 -20.72 -4.21 -16.69
N ARG A 171 -20.62 -5.54 -16.82
CA ARG A 171 -20.77 -6.15 -18.14
C ARG A 171 -22.21 -5.90 -18.57
N ARG A 172 -22.37 -5.11 -19.62
CA ARG A 172 -23.57 -5.19 -20.47
C ARG A 172 -23.67 -6.60 -21.02
#